data_AF-A0A9P0PRH4-F1
#
_entry.id   AF-A0A9P0PRH4-F1
#
_cell.length_a   1.000
_cell.length_b   1.000
_cell.length_c   1.000
_cell.angle_alpha   90.00
_cell.angle_beta   90.00
_cell.angle_gamma   90.00
#
_symmetry.space_group_name_H-M   'P 1'
#
loop_
_entity.id
_entity.type
_entity.pdbx_description
1 polymer ?
#
loop_
_entity_poly.entity_id
_entity_poly.type
_entity_poly.pdbx_seq_one_letter_code
_entity_poly.pdbx_strand_id
1 'polypeptide(L)'
;MRTQYIDDDGHDGFPAFGFRAGSDVKIAHRQILPDRLPAEFSILVSAKPKSRRGGFLFAVMNPYDTVVELGVRVAPEGINTTILTLYYTGPTEYYSRAIANFTVPKFTGRWIRFAFRVALDNVTLFFNCAETETVPVQRRPIELEFDSASTLYIAQAGPTIGEPYEVSVAGVLTCVGLSFDLGQLIRLSLTTYPYMKFARIC
;
A
#
# COMPACT_ATOMS: atom_id res chain seq x y z
N MET A 1 13.80 -3.75 23.07
CA MET A 1 14.51 -2.98 22.02
C MET A 1 13.46 -2.16 21.27
N ARG A 2 13.64 -0.86 21.00
CA ARG A 2 12.67 -0.06 20.22
C ARG A 2 12.75 -0.45 18.73
N THR A 3 11.64 -0.90 18.16
CA THR A 3 11.52 -1.31 16.75
C THR A 3 10.93 -0.24 15.84
N GLN A 4 10.50 0.89 16.42
CA GLN A 4 9.98 2.06 15.72
C GLN A 4 10.85 3.28 16.08
N TYR A 5 11.06 4.18 15.12
CA TYR A 5 11.81 5.43 15.29
C TYR A 5 11.25 6.54 14.38
N ILE A 6 11.64 7.78 14.65
CA ILE A 6 11.36 8.91 13.74
C ILE A 6 12.55 9.05 12.81
N ASP A 7 12.31 9.06 11.50
CA ASP A 7 13.31 9.35 10.47
C ASP A 7 13.23 10.84 10.14
N ASP A 8 14.18 11.61 10.68
CA ASP A 8 14.27 13.06 10.52
C ASP A 8 14.66 13.46 9.08
N ASP A 9 15.22 12.52 8.30
CA ASP A 9 15.48 12.67 6.87
C ASP A 9 14.22 12.33 6.04
N GLY A 10 13.06 12.82 6.42
CA GLY A 10 11.79 12.50 5.75
C GLY A 10 11.60 13.22 4.41
N HIS A 11 10.69 12.71 3.59
CA HIS A 11 10.41 13.28 2.27
C HIS A 11 9.76 14.68 2.42
N ASP A 12 10.24 15.67 1.67
CA ASP A 12 9.84 17.10 1.76
C ASP A 12 10.12 17.79 3.11
N GLY A 13 11.02 17.24 3.94
CA GLY A 13 11.44 17.86 5.21
C GLY A 13 10.48 17.66 6.38
N PHE A 14 9.48 16.79 6.24
CA PHE A 14 8.59 16.36 7.33
C PHE A 14 9.04 15.00 7.89
N PRO A 15 8.94 14.77 9.21
CA PRO A 15 9.38 13.51 9.81
C PRO A 15 8.59 12.31 9.26
N ALA A 16 9.29 11.20 9.03
CA ALA A 16 8.67 9.93 8.63
C ALA A 16 8.77 8.89 9.75
N PHE A 17 7.92 7.86 9.71
CA PHE A 17 8.01 6.76 10.66
C PHE A 17 8.93 5.67 10.13
N GLY A 18 10.01 5.41 10.86
CA GLY A 18 10.96 4.34 10.60
C GLY A 18 10.55 3.04 11.31
N PHE A 19 10.52 1.94 10.56
CA PHE A 19 10.19 0.60 11.05
C PHE A 19 11.39 -0.32 10.87
N ARG A 20 11.83 -0.94 11.97
CA ARG A 20 12.90 -1.96 11.98
C ARG A 20 12.33 -3.33 11.66
N ALA A 21 13.14 -4.21 11.08
CA ALA A 21 12.76 -5.61 10.93
C ALA A 21 12.31 -6.19 12.28
N GLY A 22 11.12 -6.77 12.31
CA GLY A 22 10.46 -7.27 13.53
C GLY A 22 9.56 -6.25 14.23
N SER A 23 9.30 -5.08 13.63
CA SER A 23 8.29 -4.14 14.13
C SER A 23 6.88 -4.72 13.97
N ASP A 24 6.17 -4.91 15.08
CA ASP A 24 4.75 -5.28 15.04
C ASP A 24 3.87 -4.03 15.09
N VAL A 25 3.60 -3.43 13.93
CA VAL A 25 2.67 -2.29 13.80
C VAL A 25 1.43 -2.76 13.09
N LYS A 26 0.32 -2.75 13.82
CA LYS A 26 -0.98 -3.19 13.36
C LYS A 26 -2.10 -2.31 13.89
N ILE A 27 -3.11 -2.13 13.06
CA ILE A 27 -4.26 -1.28 13.31
C ILE A 27 -5.48 -2.02 12.75
N ALA A 28 -6.62 -1.97 13.44
CA ALA A 28 -7.86 -2.48 12.87
C ALA A 28 -8.14 -1.72 11.56
N HIS A 29 -8.39 -2.43 10.45
CA HIS A 29 -8.44 -1.78 9.14
C HIS A 29 -9.44 -0.62 9.10
N ARG A 30 -10.60 -0.78 9.77
CA ARG A 30 -11.69 0.21 9.90
C ARG A 30 -11.30 1.58 10.43
N GLN A 31 -10.17 1.67 11.14
CA GLN A 31 -9.68 2.96 11.63
C GLN A 31 -9.07 3.80 10.51
N ILE A 32 -8.70 3.18 9.39
CA ILE A 32 -7.93 3.79 8.29
C ILE A 32 -8.62 3.60 6.93
N LEU A 33 -9.25 2.45 6.70
CA LEU A 33 -9.85 2.02 5.45
C LEU A 33 -11.37 1.81 5.61
N PRO A 34 -12.17 2.01 4.56
CA PRO A 34 -13.57 1.61 4.56
C PRO A 34 -13.71 0.08 4.61
N ASP A 35 -14.87 -0.40 5.07
CA ASP A 35 -15.21 -1.84 5.04
C ASP A 35 -15.22 -2.43 3.62
N ARG A 36 -15.47 -1.58 2.62
CA ARG A 36 -15.46 -1.94 1.20
C ARG A 36 -14.72 -0.91 0.37
N LEU A 37 -13.75 -1.37 -0.42
CA LEU A 37 -13.15 -0.57 -1.48
C LEU A 37 -14.00 -0.69 -2.75
N PRO A 38 -14.29 0.43 -3.42
CA PRO A 38 -15.05 0.41 -4.66
C PRO A 38 -14.26 -0.29 -5.77
N ALA A 39 -14.96 -0.50 -6.88
CA ALA A 39 -14.42 -1.12 -8.07
C ALA A 39 -13.14 -0.44 -8.58
N GLU A 40 -13.04 0.88 -8.43
CA GLU A 40 -11.90 1.68 -8.89
C GLU A 40 -11.37 2.56 -7.77
N PHE A 41 -10.07 2.52 -7.55
CA PHE A 41 -9.42 3.28 -6.48
C PHE A 41 -7.95 3.49 -6.80
N SER A 42 -7.25 4.19 -5.92
CA SER A 42 -5.81 4.39 -6.08
C SER A 42 -5.06 4.24 -4.77
N ILE A 43 -3.86 3.70 -4.86
CA ILE A 43 -2.96 3.52 -3.72
C ILE A 43 -1.73 4.39 -3.98
N LEU A 44 -1.52 5.42 -3.19
CA LEU A 44 -0.30 6.23 -3.19
C LEU A 44 0.59 5.78 -2.04
N VAL A 45 1.87 5.55 -2.33
CA VAL A 45 2.87 5.18 -1.33
C VAL A 45 4.07 6.11 -1.40
N SER A 46 4.48 6.62 -0.23
CA SER A 46 5.73 7.36 -0.04
C SER A 46 6.57 6.64 1.00
N ALA A 47 7.66 6.02 0.56
CA ALA A 47 8.50 5.17 1.41
C ALA A 47 9.99 5.28 1.05
N LYS A 48 10.84 4.91 2.00
CA LYS A 48 12.29 4.77 1.86
C LYS A 48 12.70 3.41 2.42
N PRO A 49 12.74 2.35 1.59
CA PRO A 49 13.29 1.06 1.99
C PRO A 49 14.70 1.18 2.54
N LYS A 50 14.97 0.58 3.70
CA LYS A 50 16.30 0.56 4.30
C LYS A 50 16.99 -0.80 4.12
N SER A 51 16.22 -1.86 3.90
CA SER A 51 16.73 -3.21 3.62
C SER A 51 16.71 -3.57 2.13
N ARG A 52 17.70 -4.37 1.70
CA ARG A 52 17.78 -4.95 0.35
C ARG A 52 16.90 -6.19 0.16
N ARG A 53 16.41 -6.81 1.25
CA ARG A 53 15.64 -8.07 1.17
C ARG A 53 14.22 -7.87 0.61
N GLY A 54 13.70 -6.65 0.71
CA GLY A 54 12.30 -6.38 0.39
C GLY A 54 11.35 -6.87 1.49
N GLY A 55 10.06 -6.60 1.30
CA GLY A 55 8.98 -6.94 2.21
C GLY A 55 7.72 -6.14 1.89
N PHE A 56 6.68 -6.32 2.71
CA PHE A 56 5.44 -5.56 2.56
C PHE A 56 5.61 -4.14 3.08
N LEU A 57 5.19 -3.15 2.29
CA LEU A 57 5.05 -1.77 2.78
C LEU A 57 3.83 -1.67 3.69
N PHE A 58 2.74 -2.32 3.27
CA PHE A 58 1.57 -2.58 4.09
C PHE A 58 0.84 -3.82 3.57
N ALA A 59 0.03 -4.41 4.43
CA ALA A 59 -0.88 -5.49 4.09
C ALA A 59 -2.12 -5.45 4.99
N VAL A 60 -3.30 -5.50 4.40
CA VAL A 60 -4.54 -5.85 5.08
C VAL A 60 -4.63 -7.37 5.07
N MET A 61 -4.61 -7.95 6.25
CA MET A 61 -4.71 -9.38 6.45
C MET A 61 -6.12 -9.74 6.89
N ASN A 62 -6.59 -10.91 6.46
CA ASN A 62 -7.83 -11.50 6.95
C ASN A 62 -7.76 -11.74 8.49
N PRO A 63 -8.89 -12.02 9.16
CA PRO A 63 -8.95 -12.19 10.62
C PRO A 63 -8.04 -13.29 11.20
N TYR A 64 -7.58 -14.22 10.37
CA TYR A 64 -6.72 -15.33 10.77
C TYR A 64 -5.23 -15.05 10.54
N ASP A 65 -4.89 -13.88 10.00
CA ASP A 65 -3.55 -13.55 9.53
C ASP A 65 -2.97 -14.62 8.59
N THR A 66 -3.74 -15.13 7.63
CA THR A 66 -3.31 -16.18 6.68
C THR A 66 -3.43 -15.78 5.22
N VAL A 67 -4.13 -14.69 4.92
CA VAL A 67 -4.34 -14.18 3.56
C VAL A 67 -4.17 -12.68 3.52
N VAL A 68 -3.36 -12.18 2.58
CA VAL A 68 -3.27 -10.76 2.23
C VAL A 68 -4.46 -10.41 1.35
N GLU A 69 -5.44 -9.71 1.91
CA GLU A 69 -6.63 -9.23 1.19
C GLU A 69 -6.27 -8.08 0.25
N LEU A 70 -5.47 -7.13 0.74
CA LEU A 70 -4.89 -6.03 -0.05
C LEU A 70 -3.49 -5.74 0.46
N GLY A 71 -2.50 -5.54 -0.42
CA GLY A 71 -1.18 -5.17 0.06
C GLY A 71 -0.21 -4.79 -1.04
N VAL A 72 0.86 -4.10 -0.67
CA VAL A 72 1.94 -3.74 -1.58
C VAL A 72 3.24 -4.32 -1.05
N ARG A 73 3.86 -5.18 -1.87
CA ARG A 73 5.16 -5.79 -1.56
C ARG A 73 6.23 -5.25 -2.49
N VAL A 74 7.41 -5.03 -1.93
CA VAL A 74 8.62 -4.64 -2.65
C VAL A 74 9.62 -5.77 -2.52
N ALA A 75 10.26 -6.19 -3.61
CA ALA A 75 11.34 -7.18 -3.54
C ALA A 75 12.46 -6.87 -4.54
N PRO A 76 13.71 -7.28 -4.25
CA PRO A 76 14.77 -7.20 -5.25
C PRO A 76 14.43 -8.12 -6.44
N GLU A 77 14.67 -7.63 -7.64
CA GLU A 77 14.56 -8.42 -8.87
C GLU A 77 15.83 -8.17 -9.68
N GLY A 78 16.78 -9.10 -9.67
CA GLY A 78 18.10 -8.86 -10.24
C GLY A 78 18.96 -7.85 -9.46
N ILE A 79 19.95 -7.25 -10.13
CA ILE A 79 21.00 -6.45 -9.48
C ILE A 79 20.56 -5.00 -9.23
N ASN A 80 19.93 -4.39 -10.23
CA ASN A 80 19.63 -2.95 -10.31
C ASN A 80 18.13 -2.64 -10.42
N THR A 81 17.29 -3.64 -10.26
CA THR A 81 15.84 -3.52 -10.38
C THR A 81 15.14 -4.01 -9.12
N THR A 82 13.90 -3.59 -8.98
CA THR A 82 13.03 -3.89 -7.84
C THR A 82 11.65 -4.17 -8.39
N ILE A 83 11.04 -5.26 -7.94
CA ILE A 83 9.67 -5.61 -8.31
C ILE A 83 8.71 -5.04 -7.26
N LEU A 84 7.67 -4.38 -7.74
CA LEU A 84 6.53 -3.94 -6.96
C LEU A 84 5.37 -4.88 -7.26
N THR A 85 4.83 -5.53 -6.23
CA THR A 85 3.72 -6.47 -6.36
C THR A 85 2.50 -5.92 -5.62
N LEU A 86 1.38 -5.78 -6.34
CA LEU A 86 0.08 -5.46 -5.77
C LEU A 86 -0.69 -6.77 -5.50
N TYR A 87 -1.02 -7.00 -4.23
CA TYR A 87 -1.91 -8.06 -3.80
C TYR A 87 -3.34 -7.58 -3.72
N TYR A 88 -4.26 -8.41 -4.20
CA TYR A 88 -5.70 -8.21 -4.13
C TYR A 88 -6.34 -9.60 -4.13
N THR A 89 -7.01 -9.94 -3.04
CA THR A 89 -7.54 -11.28 -2.81
C THR A 89 -8.96 -11.17 -2.28
N GLY A 90 -9.91 -11.87 -2.90
CA GLY A 90 -11.29 -11.84 -2.44
C GLY A 90 -11.50 -12.55 -1.10
N PRO A 91 -12.58 -12.23 -0.36
CA PRO A 91 -12.83 -12.77 0.99
C PRO A 91 -13.08 -14.28 1.02
N THR A 92 -13.45 -14.87 -0.12
CA THR A 92 -13.69 -16.33 -0.25
C THR A 92 -12.43 -17.11 -0.64
N GLU A 93 -11.32 -16.43 -0.88
CA GLU A 93 -10.08 -17.07 -1.34
C GLU A 93 -9.19 -17.46 -0.15
N TYR A 94 -8.59 -18.66 -0.22
CA TYR A 94 -7.80 -19.22 0.88
C TYR A 94 -6.29 -18.92 0.75
N TYR A 95 -5.85 -18.25 -0.31
CA TYR A 95 -4.46 -17.94 -0.57
C TYR A 95 -4.32 -16.53 -1.15
N SER A 96 -3.25 -15.85 -0.76
CA SER A 96 -2.95 -14.48 -1.21
C SER A 96 -2.67 -14.44 -2.72
N ARG A 97 -3.28 -13.49 -3.42
CA ARG A 97 -3.11 -13.31 -4.87
C ARG A 97 -2.45 -12.01 -5.22
N ALA A 98 -1.36 -12.11 -5.99
CA ALA A 98 -0.78 -10.99 -6.70
C ALA A 98 -1.56 -10.76 -8.00
N ILE A 99 -2.06 -9.54 -8.21
CA ILE A 99 -2.81 -9.18 -9.42
C ILE A 99 -1.96 -8.38 -10.42
N ALA A 100 -0.92 -7.69 -9.95
CA ALA A 100 -0.04 -6.92 -10.82
C ALA A 100 1.38 -6.89 -10.26
N ASN A 101 2.35 -6.95 -11.17
CA ASN A 101 3.77 -6.88 -10.90
C ASN A 101 4.38 -5.83 -11.82
N PHE A 102 5.26 -5.00 -11.28
CA PHE A 102 5.94 -3.96 -12.06
C PHE A 102 7.42 -3.92 -11.69
N THR A 103 8.29 -3.92 -12.69
CA THR A 103 9.73 -3.84 -12.50
C THR A 103 10.17 -2.38 -12.63
N VAL A 104 10.79 -1.85 -11.57
CA VAL A 104 11.28 -0.46 -11.53
C VAL A 104 12.78 -0.41 -11.21
N PRO A 105 13.47 0.71 -11.52
CA PRO A 105 14.84 0.91 -11.08
C PRO A 105 14.96 0.82 -9.56
N LYS A 106 16.04 0.22 -9.06
CA LYS A 106 16.28 0.04 -7.63
C LYS A 106 16.33 1.38 -6.87
N PHE A 107 15.60 1.44 -5.76
CA PHE A 107 15.44 2.65 -4.94
C PHE A 107 15.77 2.44 -3.45
N THR A 108 16.45 1.34 -3.08
CA THR A 108 16.88 1.11 -1.69
C THR A 108 17.72 2.27 -1.16
N GLY A 109 17.38 2.78 0.04
CA GLY A 109 18.04 3.90 0.69
C GLY A 109 17.60 5.28 0.19
N ARG A 110 16.70 5.35 -0.81
CA ARG A 110 16.20 6.60 -1.38
C ARG A 110 14.70 6.73 -1.12
N TRP A 111 14.23 7.95 -0.98
CA TRP A 111 12.79 8.22 -0.98
C TRP A 111 12.21 7.92 -2.35
N ILE A 112 11.06 7.28 -2.35
CA ILE A 112 10.28 7.02 -3.54
C ILE A 112 8.82 7.37 -3.31
N ARG A 113 8.20 7.91 -4.36
CA ARG A 113 6.75 8.08 -4.47
C ARG A 113 6.26 7.31 -5.68
N PHE A 114 5.30 6.42 -5.47
CA PHE A 114 4.63 5.72 -6.56
C PHE A 114 3.16 5.50 -6.22
N ALA A 115 2.34 5.33 -7.25
CA ALA A 115 0.93 5.05 -7.10
C ALA A 115 0.47 3.93 -8.04
N PHE A 116 -0.48 3.13 -7.55
CA PHE A 116 -1.26 2.24 -8.38
C PHE A 116 -2.62 2.88 -8.64
N ARG A 117 -3.00 3.00 -9.91
CA ARG A 117 -4.40 3.23 -10.32
C ARG A 117 -5.02 1.86 -10.56
N VAL A 118 -6.01 1.49 -9.77
CA VAL A 118 -6.75 0.24 -9.96
C VAL A 118 -8.05 0.59 -10.66
N ALA A 119 -8.16 0.21 -11.93
CA ALA A 119 -9.38 0.30 -12.72
C ALA A 119 -10.09 -1.05 -12.75
N LEU A 120 -11.25 -1.13 -13.44
CA LEU A 120 -12.03 -2.36 -13.54
C LEU A 120 -11.21 -3.58 -14.02
N ASP A 121 -10.43 -3.41 -15.09
CA ASP A 121 -9.76 -4.50 -15.82
C ASP A 121 -8.25 -4.32 -15.95
N ASN A 122 -7.68 -3.28 -15.34
CA ASN A 122 -6.25 -3.01 -15.40
C ASN A 122 -5.73 -2.29 -14.15
N VAL A 123 -4.41 -2.35 -13.98
CA VAL A 123 -3.67 -1.57 -12.98
C VAL A 123 -2.59 -0.77 -13.70
N THR A 124 -2.57 0.54 -13.50
CA THR A 124 -1.51 1.43 -14.00
C THR A 124 -0.57 1.82 -12.86
N LEU A 125 0.74 1.65 -13.06
CA LEU A 125 1.77 2.18 -12.18
C LEU A 125 2.18 3.60 -12.60
N PHE A 126 2.17 4.49 -11.62
CA PHE A 126 2.82 5.80 -11.68
C PHE A 126 4.05 5.76 -10.76
N PHE A 127 5.25 5.94 -11.32
CA PHE A 127 6.50 5.87 -10.56
C PHE A 127 7.25 7.20 -10.70
N ASN A 128 7.60 7.85 -9.58
CA ASN A 128 8.12 9.22 -9.57
C ASN A 128 7.31 10.18 -10.45
N CYS A 129 5.98 10.08 -10.35
CA CYS A 129 5.05 10.99 -11.03
C CYS A 129 4.96 10.86 -12.55
N ALA A 130 5.57 9.83 -13.10
CA ALA A 130 5.38 9.43 -14.50
C ALA A 130 4.54 8.15 -14.58
N GLU A 131 3.55 8.16 -15.46
CA GLU A 131 2.89 6.92 -15.89
C GLU A 131 3.94 6.01 -16.56
N THR A 132 4.11 4.80 -16.04
CA THR A 132 5.21 3.91 -16.45
C THR A 132 4.69 2.70 -17.22
N GLU A 133 3.74 1.98 -16.64
CA GLU A 133 3.27 0.71 -17.20
C GLU A 133 1.81 0.45 -16.77
N THR A 134 1.04 -0.20 -17.65
CA THR A 134 -0.33 -0.66 -17.37
C THR A 134 -0.42 -2.15 -17.66
N VAL A 135 -0.91 -2.91 -16.67
CA VAL A 135 -1.08 -4.36 -16.75
C VAL A 135 -2.58 -4.71 -16.69
N PRO A 136 -3.11 -5.51 -17.62
CA PRO A 136 -4.48 -6.00 -17.53
C PRO A 136 -4.61 -7.00 -16.38
N VAL A 137 -5.71 -6.93 -15.63
CA VAL A 137 -5.98 -7.77 -14.46
C VAL A 137 -7.39 -8.33 -14.49
N GLN A 138 -7.59 -9.49 -13.87
CA GLN A 138 -8.91 -10.02 -13.57
C GLN A 138 -9.07 -10.11 -12.05
N ARG A 139 -10.01 -9.34 -11.52
CA ARG A 139 -10.29 -9.26 -10.09
C ARG A 139 -11.64 -9.87 -9.77
N ARG A 140 -11.70 -10.68 -8.72
CA ARG A 140 -12.94 -11.24 -8.18
C ARG A 140 -12.83 -11.21 -6.65
N PRO A 141 -13.74 -10.52 -5.94
CA PRO A 141 -14.78 -9.63 -6.44
C PRO A 141 -14.21 -8.34 -7.09
N ILE A 142 -15.06 -7.58 -7.80
CA ILE A 142 -14.67 -6.29 -8.39
C ILE A 142 -14.51 -5.20 -7.32
N GLU A 143 -15.40 -5.19 -6.33
CA GLU A 143 -15.29 -4.40 -5.10
C GLU A 143 -14.69 -5.28 -4.01
N LEU A 144 -13.68 -4.80 -3.28
CA LEU A 144 -13.03 -5.58 -2.24
C LEU A 144 -13.70 -5.31 -0.90
N GLU A 145 -14.26 -6.35 -0.28
CA GLU A 145 -14.84 -6.28 1.06
C GLU A 145 -13.87 -6.88 2.07
N PHE A 146 -13.64 -6.16 3.17
CA PHE A 146 -12.83 -6.61 4.28
C PHE A 146 -13.71 -7.14 5.41
N ASP A 147 -13.26 -8.19 6.08
CA ASP A 147 -13.91 -8.62 7.30
C ASP A 147 -13.72 -7.57 8.40
N SER A 148 -14.71 -7.42 9.28
CA SER A 148 -14.65 -6.57 10.46
C SER A 148 -13.40 -6.73 11.33
N ALA A 149 -12.85 -7.95 11.38
CA ALA A 149 -11.66 -8.32 12.14
C ALA A 149 -10.37 -8.30 11.30
N SER A 150 -10.44 -7.91 10.02
CA SER A 150 -9.26 -7.72 9.19
C SER A 150 -8.36 -6.63 9.74
N THR A 151 -7.06 -6.87 9.67
CA THR A 151 -6.03 -6.06 10.33
C THR A 151 -5.08 -5.47 9.30
N LEU A 152 -4.88 -4.15 9.38
CA LEU A 152 -3.88 -3.45 8.59
C LEU A 152 -2.53 -3.51 9.31
N TYR A 153 -1.54 -4.06 8.61
CA TYR A 153 -0.15 -4.13 9.01
C TYR A 153 0.70 -3.15 8.20
N ILE A 154 1.68 -2.53 8.85
CA ILE A 154 2.67 -1.65 8.22
C ILE A 154 4.04 -2.30 8.32
N ALA A 155 4.83 -2.28 7.24
CA ALA A 155 6.15 -2.90 7.15
C ALA A 155 6.17 -4.44 7.38
N GLN A 156 5.02 -5.10 7.32
CA GLN A 156 4.86 -6.55 7.49
C GLN A 156 3.52 -7.04 6.92
N ALA A 157 3.29 -8.35 6.89
CA ALA A 157 2.03 -8.99 6.49
C ALA A 157 1.62 -10.07 7.50
N GLY A 158 1.47 -9.66 8.76
CA GLY A 158 1.17 -10.58 9.85
C GLY A 158 2.33 -11.51 10.23
N PRO A 159 2.11 -12.40 11.21
CA PRO A 159 3.14 -13.29 11.74
C PRO A 159 3.49 -14.49 10.84
N THR A 160 2.67 -14.81 9.84
CA THR A 160 2.78 -16.06 9.05
C THR A 160 3.20 -15.83 7.60
N ILE A 161 3.05 -14.62 7.04
CA ILE A 161 3.33 -14.32 5.63
C ILE A 161 4.51 -13.37 5.49
N GLY A 162 5.52 -13.84 4.77
CA GLY A 162 6.70 -13.05 4.43
C GLY A 162 7.64 -12.87 5.60
N GLU A 163 8.72 -12.13 5.35
CA GLU A 163 9.75 -11.84 6.34
C GLU A 163 9.60 -10.40 6.84
N PRO A 164 10.01 -10.10 8.10
CA PRO A 164 9.94 -8.75 8.63
C PRO A 164 10.77 -7.75 7.79
N TYR A 165 10.21 -6.56 7.54
CA TYR A 165 10.80 -5.58 6.63
C TYR A 165 11.30 -4.33 7.37
N GLU A 166 12.45 -3.80 6.93
CA GLU A 166 12.99 -2.54 7.43
C GLU A 166 12.80 -1.42 6.41
N VAL A 167 11.96 -0.45 6.76
CA VAL A 167 11.52 0.62 5.87
C VAL A 167 11.12 1.87 6.67
N SER A 168 11.36 3.05 6.12
CA SER A 168 10.70 4.28 6.58
C SER A 168 9.49 4.58 5.70
N VAL A 169 8.33 4.84 6.29
CA VAL A 169 7.10 5.18 5.57
C VAL A 169 6.66 6.57 5.99
N ALA A 170 6.51 7.47 5.01
CA ALA A 170 5.94 8.80 5.24
C ALA A 170 4.41 8.79 5.08
N GLY A 171 3.87 7.89 4.24
CA GLY A 171 2.43 7.70 4.10
C GLY A 171 2.07 6.58 3.13
N VAL A 172 0.94 5.93 3.42
CA VAL A 172 0.18 5.10 2.49
C VAL A 172 -1.22 5.70 2.46
N LEU A 173 -1.65 6.15 1.30
CA LEU A 173 -2.95 6.78 1.11
C LEU A 173 -3.74 5.96 0.09
N THR A 174 -4.89 5.44 0.51
CA THR A 174 -5.89 4.89 -0.39
C THR A 174 -6.88 6.01 -0.75
N CYS A 175 -6.78 6.48 -1.98
CA CYS A 175 -7.71 7.46 -2.52
C CYS A 175 -8.91 6.71 -3.11
N VAL A 176 -10.06 6.88 -2.48
CA VAL A 176 -11.33 6.29 -2.89
C VAL A 176 -12.12 7.39 -3.59
N GLY A 177 -12.33 7.26 -4.89
CA GLY A 177 -13.13 8.19 -5.67
C GLY A 177 -14.59 7.75 -5.68
N LEU A 178 -15.45 8.45 -4.94
CA LEU A 178 -16.89 8.48 -5.22
C LEU A 178 -17.32 9.94 -5.34
N SER A 179 -17.86 10.33 -6.50
CA SER A 179 -18.57 11.60 -6.63
C SER A 179 -19.99 11.47 -6.10
N PHE A 180 -20.47 12.57 -5.53
CA PHE A 180 -21.83 12.95 -5.12
C PHE A 180 -22.18 12.96 -3.62
N ASP A 181 -22.32 14.21 -3.18
CA ASP A 181 -23.29 14.80 -2.24
C ASP A 181 -22.89 15.29 -0.84
N LEU A 182 -23.46 16.47 -0.59
CA LEU A 182 -23.23 17.46 0.45
C LEU A 182 -23.34 16.93 1.89
N GLY A 183 -22.31 17.20 2.70
CA GLY A 183 -22.47 17.42 4.13
C GLY A 183 -21.43 16.76 5.04
N GLN A 184 -20.76 17.63 5.81
CA GLN A 184 -20.30 17.38 7.19
C GLN A 184 -18.83 16.93 7.44
N LEU A 185 -18.03 17.93 7.87
CA LEU A 185 -17.08 17.99 9.00
C LEU A 185 -16.01 16.88 9.22
N ILE A 186 -14.80 17.22 8.77
CA ILE A 186 -13.42 16.96 9.26
C ILE A 186 -13.25 16.13 10.57
N ARG A 187 -12.50 15.02 10.51
CA ARG A 187 -11.46 14.65 11.51
C ARG A 187 -10.59 13.45 11.10
N LEU A 188 -9.29 13.54 11.45
CA LEU A 188 -8.13 12.72 11.05
C LEU A 188 -7.84 12.83 9.54
N SER A 189 -6.62 13.27 9.19
CA SER A 189 -6.25 13.68 7.82
C SER A 189 -6.15 12.50 6.84
N LEU A 190 -7.27 11.84 6.56
CA LEU A 190 -7.63 11.39 5.22
C LEU A 190 -8.08 12.67 4.49
N THR A 191 -7.18 13.26 3.71
CA THR A 191 -7.58 14.35 2.80
C THR A 191 -8.39 13.73 1.66
N THR A 192 -9.70 13.57 1.87
CA THR A 192 -10.68 13.40 0.80
C THR A 192 -10.78 14.71 0.04
N TYR A 193 -9.86 14.93 -0.91
CA TYR A 193 -10.02 15.99 -1.91
C TYR A 193 -10.99 15.50 -2.99
N PRO A 194 -12.12 16.18 -3.25
CA PRO A 194 -13.13 15.71 -4.20
C PRO A 194 -12.68 15.76 -5.68
N TYR A 195 -11.46 16.22 -5.98
CA TYR A 195 -10.93 16.29 -7.33
C TYR A 195 -9.40 16.18 -7.32
N MET A 196 -8.85 15.02 -6.94
CA MET A 196 -7.48 14.70 -7.33
C MET A 196 -7.51 14.07 -8.72
N LYS A 197 -7.29 14.91 -9.75
CA LYS A 197 -6.62 14.41 -10.96
C LYS A 197 -5.36 13.72 -10.49
N PHE A 198 -5.07 12.52 -10.99
CA PHE A 198 -3.84 11.76 -10.73
C PHE A 198 -2.57 12.65 -10.72
N ALA A 199 -2.56 13.71 -11.54
CA ALA A 199 -1.55 14.75 -11.63
C ALA A 199 -1.43 15.76 -10.45
N ARG A 200 -2.05 15.48 -9.28
CA ARG A 200 -1.77 16.21 -8.01
C ARG A 200 -1.34 15.30 -6.86
N ILE A 201 -1.51 13.99 -7.02
CA ILE A 201 -0.94 12.95 -6.12
C ILE A 201 0.58 12.85 -6.32
N CYS A 202 1.02 13.48 -7.40
CA CYS A 202 2.32 13.77 -7.92
C CYS A 202 2.23 15.19 -8.50
#